data_AF-A0A1Y5TZI6-F1
#
_entry.id   AF-A0A1Y5TZI6-F1
#
_cell.length_a   1.000
_cell.length_b   1.000
_cell.length_c   1.000
_cell.angle_alpha   90.00
_cell.angle_beta   90.00
_cell.angle_gamma   90.00
#
_symmetry.space_group_name_H-M   'P 1'
#
loop_
_entity.id
_entity.type
_entity.pdbx_description
1 polymer ?
#
loop_
_entity_poly.entity_id
_entity_poly.type
_entity_poly.pdbx_seq_one_letter_code
_entity_poly.pdbx_strand_id
1 'polypeptide(L)'
;MISPYQDRVGRWVDACFGRAVAADRGERNHRFLEEALELVQSLGCTAEEAHQLVDYVFGRPPGDPWQEAGGVMVTLAALGNAAGLAVYPAGEAELARCWDKLEAIRAKRASKPAGPLPQ
;
A
#
# COMPACT_ATOMS: atom_id res chain seq x y z
N MET A 1 -1.79 13.66 -14.54
CA MET A 1 -2.75 12.68 -15.09
C MET A 1 -2.56 11.38 -14.32
N ILE A 2 -3.63 10.74 -13.85
CA ILE A 2 -3.54 9.44 -13.15
C ILE A 2 -3.31 8.30 -14.16
N SER A 3 -2.59 7.25 -13.77
CA SER A 3 -2.36 6.11 -14.66
C SER A 3 -3.61 5.24 -14.81
N PRO A 4 -3.75 4.46 -15.91
CA PRO A 4 -4.86 3.52 -16.06
C PRO A 4 -4.93 2.46 -14.94
N TYR A 5 -3.79 2.09 -14.36
CA TYR A 5 -3.75 1.21 -13.20
C TYR A 5 -4.31 1.90 -11.95
N GLN A 6 -3.86 3.13 -11.67
CA GLN A 6 -4.34 3.92 -10.53
C GLN A 6 -5.85 4.19 -10.59
N ASP A 7 -6.40 4.47 -11.78
CA ASP A 7 -7.83 4.64 -11.97
C ASP A 7 -8.62 3.37 -11.61
N ARG A 8 -8.17 2.20 -12.09
CA ARG A 8 -8.82 0.90 -11.78
C ARG A 8 -8.72 0.54 -10.30
N VAL A 9 -7.59 0.82 -9.64
CA VAL A 9 -7.46 0.67 -8.19
C VAL A 9 -8.48 1.55 -7.48
N GLY A 10 -8.62 2.82 -7.88
CA GLY A 10 -9.61 3.74 -7.32
C GLY A 10 -11.05 3.21 -7.42
N ARG A 11 -11.42 2.66 -8.58
CA ARG A 11 -12.73 2.02 -8.78
C ARG A 11 -12.95 0.81 -7.87
N TRP A 12 -11.93 -0.02 -7.68
CA TRP A 12 -12.01 -1.15 -6.77
C TRP A 12 -12.17 -0.70 -5.31
N VAL A 13 -11.40 0.29 -4.86
CA VAL A 13 -11.49 0.82 -3.50
C VAL A 13 -12.88 1.39 -3.24
N ASP A 14 -13.43 2.19 -4.16
CA ASP A 14 -14.79 2.75 -4.03
C ASP A 14 -15.84 1.64 -4.03
N ALA A 15 -15.74 0.66 -4.93
CA ALA A 15 -16.64 -0.48 -4.94
C ALA A 15 -16.58 -1.29 -3.64
N CYS A 16 -15.39 -1.51 -3.08
CA CYS A 16 -15.21 -2.35 -1.91
C CYS A 16 -15.62 -1.66 -0.61
N PHE A 17 -15.22 -0.40 -0.43
CA PHE A 17 -15.29 0.29 0.86
C PHE A 17 -16.21 1.52 0.87
N GLY A 18 -16.71 1.92 -0.30
CA GLY A 18 -17.49 3.14 -0.48
C GLY A 18 -16.64 4.41 -0.45
N ARG A 19 -17.20 5.48 -1.02
CA ARG A 19 -16.49 6.75 -1.27
C ARG A 19 -15.84 7.38 -0.03
N ALA A 20 -16.49 7.30 1.12
CA ALA A 20 -15.97 7.90 2.35
C ALA A 20 -14.64 7.26 2.78
N VAL A 21 -14.59 5.93 2.79
CA VAL A 21 -13.37 5.18 3.13
C VAL A 21 -12.34 5.27 2.00
N ALA A 22 -12.78 5.28 0.75
CA ALA A 22 -11.90 5.46 -0.39
C ALA A 22 -11.14 6.80 -0.37
N ALA A 23 -11.77 7.85 0.17
CA ALA A 23 -11.19 9.19 0.31
C ALA A 23 -10.43 9.40 1.64
N ASP A 24 -10.44 8.44 2.56
CA ASP A 24 -9.75 8.54 3.85
C ASP A 24 -8.22 8.41 3.66
N ARG A 25 -7.54 9.55 3.68
CA ARG A 25 -6.08 9.63 3.53
C ARG A 25 -5.33 8.90 4.64
N GLY A 26 -5.84 8.93 5.87
CA GLY A 26 -5.21 8.24 7.00
C GLY A 26 -5.26 6.73 6.82
N GLU A 27 -6.42 6.21 6.44
CA GLU A 27 -6.56 4.78 6.15
C GLU A 27 -5.70 4.36 4.95
N ARG A 28 -5.71 5.12 3.84
CA ARG A 28 -4.89 4.79 2.66
C ARG A 28 -3.40 4.83 2.98
N ASN A 29 -2.96 5.76 3.83
CA ASN A 29 -1.58 5.83 4.30
C ASN A 29 -1.19 4.58 5.09
N HIS A 30 -2.00 4.20 6.09
CA HIS A 30 -1.70 3.02 6.90
C HIS A 30 -1.75 1.72 6.09
N ARG A 31 -2.71 1.58 5.16
CA ARG A 31 -2.78 0.42 4.26
C ARG A 31 -1.56 0.31 3.37
N PHE A 32 -1.08 1.42 2.80
CA PHE A 32 0.14 1.42 2.01
C PHE A 32 1.36 1.01 2.85
N LEU A 33 1.50 1.58 4.05
CA LEU A 33 2.61 1.24 4.94
C LEU A 33 2.59 -0.24 5.35
N GLU A 34 1.42 -0.80 5.65
CA GLU A 34 1.30 -2.23 5.99
C GLU A 34 1.79 -3.13 4.85
N GLU A 35 1.33 -2.91 3.61
CA GLU A 35 1.76 -3.71 2.46
C GLU A 35 3.26 -3.53 2.14
N ALA A 36 3.80 -2.32 2.33
CA ALA A 36 5.23 -2.07 2.19
C ALA A 36 6.04 -2.85 3.23
N LEU A 37 5.56 -2.91 4.48
CA LEU A 37 6.15 -3.72 5.55
C LEU A 37 6.06 -5.22 5.27
N GLU A 38 4.90 -5.71 4.81
CA GLU A 38 4.72 -7.11 4.41
C GLU A 38 5.66 -7.51 3.26
N LEU A 39 5.83 -6.64 2.25
CA LEU A 39 6.78 -6.86 1.17
C LEU A 39 8.21 -6.99 1.68
N VAL A 40 8.72 -6.01 2.45
CA VAL A 40 10.12 -6.07 2.91
C VAL A 40 10.34 -7.20 3.91
N GLN A 41 9.35 -7.54 4.74
CA GLN A 41 9.39 -8.71 5.62
C GLN A 41 9.54 -10.00 4.80
N SER A 42 8.77 -10.14 3.71
CA SER A 42 8.86 -11.33 2.84
C SER A 42 10.23 -11.48 2.17
N LEU A 43 11.02 -10.41 2.11
CA LEU A 43 12.37 -10.35 1.54
C LEU A 43 13.48 -10.34 2.60
N GLY A 44 13.14 -10.56 3.87
CA GLY A 44 14.09 -10.74 4.96
C GLY A 44 14.41 -9.49 5.79
N CYS A 45 13.73 -8.36 5.55
CA CYS A 45 13.85 -7.19 6.43
C CYS A 45 13.26 -7.49 7.80
N THR A 46 14.02 -7.21 8.85
CA THR A 46 13.62 -7.41 10.24
C THR A 46 12.79 -6.23 10.74
N ALA A 47 12.00 -6.47 11.80
CA ALA A 47 11.28 -5.38 12.47
C ALA A 47 12.24 -4.33 13.05
N GLU A 48 13.42 -4.73 13.53
CA GLU A 48 14.44 -3.82 14.05
C GLU A 48 14.96 -2.89 12.94
N GLU A 49 15.32 -3.42 11.77
CA GLU A 49 15.74 -2.61 10.62
C GLU A 49 14.62 -1.66 10.16
N ALA A 50 13.38 -2.13 10.13
CA ALA A 50 12.23 -1.28 9.80
C ALA A 50 12.07 -0.13 10.81
N HIS A 51 12.22 -0.38 12.11
CA HIS A 51 12.15 0.66 13.14
C HIS A 51 13.29 1.67 13.05
N GLN A 52 14.51 1.23 12.74
CA GLN A 52 15.63 2.15 12.48
C GLN A 52 15.33 3.09 11.31
N LEU A 53 14.69 2.60 10.25
CA LEU A 53 14.25 3.43 9.11
C LEU A 53 13.12 4.38 9.50
N VAL A 54 12.20 3.96 10.37
CA VAL A 54 11.17 4.86 10.94
C VAL A 54 11.85 6.03 11.65
N ASP A 55 12.77 5.77 12.57
CA ASP A 55 13.47 6.83 13.31
C ASP A 55 14.25 7.76 12.37
N TYR A 56 14.93 7.20 11.37
CA TYR A 56 15.67 7.97 10.37
C TYR A 56 14.76 8.89 9.52
N VAL A 57 13.62 8.37 9.04
CA VAL A 57 12.71 9.12 8.16
C VAL A 57 11.90 10.16 8.94
N PHE A 58 11.44 9.84 10.14
CA PHE A 58 10.66 10.76 10.97
C PHE A 58 11.53 11.74 11.78
N GLY A 59 12.84 11.50 11.87
CA GLY A 59 13.82 12.42 12.46
C GLY A 59 14.17 13.65 11.60
N ARG A 60 13.61 13.77 10.38
CA ARG A 60 13.83 14.88 9.44
C ARG A 60 12.52 15.58 9.06
N PRO A 61 12.57 16.83 8.54
CA PRO A 61 11.37 17.48 8.01
C PRO A 61 10.71 16.64 6.90
N PRO A 62 9.36 16.68 6.78
CA PRO A 62 8.66 15.99 5.72
C PRO A 62 9.05 16.52 4.34
N GLY A 63 9.16 15.62 3.36
CA GLY A 63 9.40 15.96 1.96
C GLY A 63 8.13 16.38 1.22
N ASP A 64 8.31 16.80 -0.03
CA ASP A 64 7.20 17.11 -0.94
C ASP A 64 6.48 15.83 -1.39
N PRO A 65 5.13 15.73 -1.28
CA PRO A 65 4.41 14.51 -1.61
C PRO A 65 4.59 14.01 -3.04
N TRP A 66 4.79 14.90 -4.02
CA TRP A 66 5.01 14.50 -5.41
C TRP A 66 6.38 13.83 -5.56
N GLN A 67 7.41 14.41 -4.94
CA GLN A 67 8.75 13.84 -4.92
C GLN A 67 8.78 12.48 -4.19
N GLU A 68 8.14 12.38 -3.03
CA GLU A 68 8.13 11.13 -2.24
C GLU A 68 7.37 10.00 -2.95
N ALA A 69 6.26 10.31 -3.65
CA ALA A 69 5.57 9.34 -4.48
C ALA A 69 6.47 8.80 -5.62
N GLY A 70 7.26 9.68 -6.24
CA GLY A 70 8.25 9.29 -7.24
C GLY A 70 9.36 8.41 -6.66
N GLY A 71 9.86 8.77 -5.46
CA GLY A 71 10.86 8.00 -4.72
C GLY A 71 10.39 6.57 -4.46
N VAL A 72 9.17 6.41 -3.92
CA VAL A 72 8.54 5.11 -3.67
C VAL A 72 8.47 4.25 -4.94
N MET A 73 8.04 4.83 -6.08
CA MET A 73 7.95 4.09 -7.33
C MET A 73 9.32 3.59 -7.81
N VAL A 74 10.34 4.45 -7.73
CA VAL A 74 11.71 4.09 -8.14
C VAL A 74 12.28 2.99 -7.24
N THR A 75 12.12 3.11 -5.92
CA THR A 75 12.65 2.13 -4.98
C THR A 75 11.90 0.80 -5.04
N LEU A 76 10.59 0.81 -5.28
CA LEU A 76 9.81 -0.42 -5.48
C LEU A 76 10.29 -1.17 -6.73
N ALA A 77 10.54 -0.46 -7.83
CA ALA A 77 11.09 -1.05 -9.05
C ALA A 77 12.52 -1.60 -8.83
N ALA A 78 13.37 -0.85 -8.11
CA ALA A 78 14.72 -1.29 -7.79
C ALA A 78 14.74 -2.55 -6.91
N LEU A 79 13.87 -2.61 -5.89
CA LEU A 79 13.68 -3.79 -5.05
C LEU A 79 13.18 -4.98 -5.88
N GLY A 80 12.22 -4.74 -6.78
CA GLY A 80 11.74 -5.76 -7.72
C GLY A 80 12.87 -6.33 -8.59
N ASN A 81 13.75 -5.48 -9.13
CA ASN A 81 14.90 -5.93 -9.89
C ASN A 81 15.86 -6.80 -9.05
N ALA A 82 16.12 -6.40 -7.80
CA ALA A 82 16.99 -7.15 -6.89
C ALA A 82 16.38 -8.50 -6.45
N ALA A 83 15.06 -8.53 -6.25
CA ALA A 83 14.33 -9.71 -5.80
C ALA A 83 13.83 -10.62 -6.95
N GLY A 84 14.04 -10.24 -8.21
CA GLY A 84 13.50 -10.95 -9.37
C GLY A 84 11.97 -10.86 -9.51
N LEU A 85 11.35 -9.79 -8.99
CA LEU A 85 9.92 -9.56 -9.01
C LEU A 85 9.51 -8.56 -10.10
N ALA A 86 8.57 -8.97 -10.95
CA ALA A 86 7.91 -8.06 -11.89
C ALA A 86 6.78 -7.30 -11.17
N VAL A 87 7.11 -6.15 -10.58
CA VAL A 87 6.20 -5.41 -9.67
C VAL A 87 4.89 -4.95 -10.35
N TYR A 88 4.93 -4.54 -11.62
CA TYR A 88 3.72 -4.12 -12.34
C TYR A 88 2.79 -5.32 -12.62
N PRO A 89 3.26 -6.44 -13.21
CA PRO A 89 2.46 -7.66 -13.29
C PRO A 89 1.93 -8.18 -11.94
N ALA A 90 2.72 -8.10 -10.87
CA ALA A 90 2.28 -8.48 -9.53
C ALA A 90 1.09 -7.61 -9.07
N GLY A 91 1.15 -6.29 -9.29
CA GLY A 91 0.06 -5.37 -9.00
C GLY A 91 -1.21 -5.63 -9.82
N GLU A 92 -1.10 -6.02 -11.09
CA GLU A 92 -2.24 -6.43 -11.92
C GLU A 92 -2.90 -7.71 -11.41
N ALA A 93 -2.10 -8.73 -11.09
CA ALA A 93 -2.59 -9.99 -10.54
C ALA A 93 -3.29 -9.80 -9.19
N GLU A 94 -2.73 -8.97 -8.32
CA GLU A 94 -3.33 -8.67 -7.02
C GLU A 94 -4.63 -7.87 -7.15
N LEU A 95 -4.70 -6.90 -8.07
CA LEU A 95 -5.93 -6.17 -8.33
C LEU A 95 -7.04 -7.09 -8.86
N ALA A 96 -6.71 -8.02 -9.76
CA ALA A 96 -7.66 -9.02 -10.24
C ALA A 96 -8.17 -9.89 -9.08
N ARG A 97 -7.27 -10.40 -8.23
CA ARG A 97 -7.62 -11.18 -7.04
C ARG A 97 -8.49 -10.40 -6.05
N CYS A 98 -8.25 -9.10 -5.92
CA CYS A 98 -9.03 -8.20 -5.08
C CYS A 98 -10.48 -8.04 -5.56
N TRP A 99 -10.71 -8.04 -6.88
CA TRP A 99 -12.06 -8.09 -7.46
C TRP A 99 -12.74 -9.43 -7.20
N ASP A 100 -12.03 -10.54 -7.39
CA ASP A 100 -12.58 -11.89 -7.14
C ASP A 100 -13.00 -12.10 -5.68
N LYS A 101 -12.35 -11.40 -4.74
CA LYS A 101 -12.62 -11.49 -3.30
C LYS A 101 -13.48 -10.35 -2.75
N LEU A 102 -14.13 -9.55 -3.60
CA LEU A 102 -14.86 -8.34 -3.20
C LEU A 102 -15.79 -8.58 -1.99
N GLU A 103 -16.67 -9.56 -2.07
CA GLU A 103 -17.65 -9.85 -1.01
C GLU A 103 -17.01 -10.35 0.28
N ALA A 104 -15.96 -11.17 0.18
CA ALA A 104 -15.22 -11.65 1.34
C ALA A 104 -14.49 -10.48 2.06
N ILE A 105 -13.94 -9.54 1.30
CA ILE A 105 -13.27 -8.35 1.85
C ILE A 105 -14.29 -7.44 2.54
N ARG A 106 -15.45 -7.21 1.93
CA ARG A 106 -16.56 -6.46 2.53
C ARG A 106 -17.01 -7.08 3.87
N ALA A 107 -17.24 -8.39 3.89
CA ALA A 107 -17.64 -9.11 5.09
C ALA A 107 -16.59 -9.01 6.21
N LYS A 108 -15.30 -9.16 5.88
CA LYS A 108 -14.19 -9.03 6.85
C LYS A 108 -14.05 -7.61 7.39
N ARG A 109 -14.40 -6.60 6.60
CA ARG A 109 -14.37 -5.19 7.06
C ARG A 109 -15.52 -4.88 8.01
N ALA A 110 -16.70 -5.43 7.78
CA ALA A 110 -17.86 -5.23 8.66
C ALA A 110 -17.62 -5.71 10.11
N SER A 111 -16.68 -6.63 10.32
CA SER A 111 -16.35 -7.20 11.64
C SER A 111 -15.09 -6.63 12.29
N LYS A 112 -14.42 -5.64 11.68
CA LYS A 112 -13.13 -5.09 12.16
C LYS A 112 -13.22 -3.59 12.50
N PRO A 113 -12.36 -3.08 13.40
CA PRO A 113 -12.18 -1.65 13.63
C PRO A 113 -11.76 -0.92 12.35
N ALA A 114 -11.94 0.40 12.30
CA ALA A 114 -11.52 1.18 11.16
C ALA A 114 -9.99 1.36 11.15
N GLY A 115 -9.32 0.68 10.22
CA GLY A 115 -7.88 0.79 9.96
C GLY A 115 -7.06 -0.37 10.55
N PRO A 116 -5.76 -0.45 10.23
CA PRO A 116 -4.87 -1.49 10.73
C PRO A 116 -4.32 -1.21 12.15
N LEU A 117 -4.44 0.04 12.64
CA LEU A 117 -4.01 0.41 13.98
C LEU A 117 -5.15 0.26 15.00
N PRO A 118 -4.85 -0.07 16.27
CA PRO A 118 -5.82 0.01 17.36
C PRO A 118 -6.37 1.45 17.49
N GLN A 119 -7.67 1.56 17.82
CA GLN A 119 -8.32 2.83 18.19
C GLN A 119 -8.43 2.94 19.70
#